data_AF-Q3C2G6-F1
#
_entry.id   AF-Q3C2G6-F1
#
_cell.length_a   1.000
_cell.length_b   1.000
_cell.length_c   1.000
_cell.angle_alpha   90.00
_cell.angle_beta   90.00
_cell.angle_gamma   90.00
#
_symmetry.space_group_name_H-M   'P 1'
#
loop_
_entity.id
_entity.type
_entity.pdbx_description
1 polymer ?
#
loop_
_entity_poly.entity_id
_entity_poly.type
_entity_poly.pdbx_seq_one_letter_code
_entity_poly.pdbx_strand_id
1 'polypeptide(L)'
;ALAFADDLMIFGESPQDAQERLQVTQKYLSALGMEVAASKSVAFHIRARHKTWSLEDPDAQIFGGAIPGLRSDQSLRYLGISYSPWRGFDALDLPANFEDALGRVKGAALKPYQKLHLWQAYIQPHFLHQLALAMPPRGALERLDVAVRAMVKSIFHLPRCITDGVLYCRPRDGGLGLQRLSQLVPRVALALGCRMARSEDSFCGDILRCQETESRLKRAAAASRIIWPCNLEDVVSLKKRQLKAEFARWTSLGCQGKAALAHGNDPVGNAFLAKPTLLKQCRLVTALQLRTDTAGNRTALNRAIPQKDVSCRRCHAAPETLGHILGLCVCTKSARIHRHDEIKHFIEARLLEQRGTTVSTEVSLSLPDGSKLKPDLIVLNEEGAFVVDVTVRHEGGDGLERGAAEKIRKYRPALPVAAQLLRAESASVLPIVVGDTGAMPPQTIAALKRLGISADMHMRTISLVALRSSIEIYHMFMDYDGVG
;
A
#
# COMPACT_ATOMS: atom_id res chain seq x y z
N ALA A 1 19.19 37.77 9.19
CA ALA A 1 17.73 37.74 9.02
C ALA A 1 17.37 36.45 8.29
N LEU A 2 16.22 35.85 8.58
CA LEU A 2 15.65 34.77 7.77
C LEU A 2 14.54 35.37 6.91
N ALA A 3 14.51 35.05 5.63
CA ALA A 3 13.53 35.58 4.71
C ALA A 3 12.97 34.45 3.84
N PHE A 4 11.66 34.45 3.63
CA PHE A 4 10.98 33.58 2.68
C PHE A 4 9.86 34.37 1.99
N ALA A 5 10.06 34.69 0.71
CA ALA A 5 9.18 35.60 -0.02
C ALA A 5 9.01 36.95 0.73
N ASP A 6 7.80 37.29 1.16
CA ASP A 6 7.44 38.49 1.92
C ASP A 6 7.60 38.33 3.44
N ASP A 7 7.71 37.09 3.95
CA ASP A 7 7.91 36.83 5.37
C ASP A 7 9.38 37.06 5.76
N LEU A 8 9.63 38.00 6.68
CA LEU A 8 10.95 38.37 7.17
C LEU A 8 11.05 38.23 8.70
N MET A 9 12.08 37.53 9.17
CA MET A 9 12.47 37.46 10.58
C MET A 9 13.80 38.18 10.80
N ILE A 10 13.77 39.22 11.63
CA ILE A 10 14.94 39.99 12.04
C ILE A 10 15.30 39.58 13.47
N PHE A 11 16.59 39.32 13.68
CA PHE A 11 17.15 38.98 14.98
C PHE A 11 18.12 40.07 15.39
N GLY A 12 18.13 40.42 16.68
CA GLY A 12 19.10 41.30 17.30
C GLY A 12 19.46 40.78 18.69
N GLU A 13 20.65 41.14 19.16
CA GLU A 13 21.14 40.71 20.48
C GLU A 13 20.48 41.49 21.64
N SER A 14 19.97 42.69 21.34
CA SER A 14 19.24 43.56 22.26
C SER A 14 18.03 44.19 21.57
N PRO A 15 17.05 44.71 22.32
CA PRO A 15 15.94 45.47 21.73
C PRO A 15 16.40 46.66 20.88
N GLN A 16 17.48 47.34 21.30
CA GLN A 16 18.06 48.45 20.52
C GLN A 16 18.64 47.97 19.19
N ASP A 17 19.45 46.90 19.19
CA ASP A 17 20.04 46.33 17.97
C ASP A 17 18.95 45.82 17.01
N ALA A 18 17.90 45.17 17.52
CA ALA A 18 16.76 44.76 16.72
C ALA A 18 16.05 45.97 16.08
N GLN A 19 15.87 47.07 16.82
CA GLN A 19 15.26 48.30 16.32
C GLN A 19 16.12 48.99 15.25
N GLU A 20 17.44 49.03 15.43
CA GLU A 20 18.38 49.55 14.42
C GLU A 20 18.31 48.75 13.12
N ARG A 21 18.28 47.42 13.21
CA ARG A 21 18.12 46.53 12.06
C ARG A 21 16.77 46.73 11.37
N LEU A 22 15.69 46.89 12.13
CA LEU A 22 14.36 47.22 11.60
C LEU A 22 14.38 48.55 10.82
N GLN A 23 15.07 49.58 11.32
CA GLN A 23 15.20 50.86 10.63
C GLN A 23 15.99 50.73 9.32
N VAL A 24 17.05 49.93 9.29
CA VAL A 24 17.80 49.64 8.05
C VAL A 24 16.91 48.94 7.04
N THR A 25 16.15 47.93 7.48
CA THR A 25 15.17 47.23 6.63
C THR A 25 14.09 48.19 6.12
N GLN A 26 13.57 49.06 6.97
CA GLN A 26 12.58 50.07 6.60
C GLN A 26 13.12 50.98 5.49
N LYS A 27 14.32 51.55 5.65
CA LYS A 27 14.95 52.41 4.63
C LYS A 27 15.10 51.69 3.29
N TYR A 28 15.51 50.43 3.32
CA TYR A 28 15.67 49.62 2.12
C TYR A 28 14.33 49.34 1.42
N LEU A 29 13.30 48.92 2.17
CA LEU A 29 11.98 48.64 1.62
C LEU A 29 11.30 49.92 1.09
N SER A 30 11.43 51.04 1.79
CA SER A 30 10.95 52.35 1.33
C SER A 30 11.57 52.76 0.00
N ALA A 31 12.88 52.53 -0.19
CA ALA A 31 13.56 52.83 -1.45
C ALA A 31 13.04 51.98 -2.62
N LEU A 32 12.47 50.80 -2.33
CA LEU A 32 11.82 49.93 -3.30
C LEU A 32 10.32 50.20 -3.45
N GLY A 33 9.77 51.20 -2.76
CA GLY A 33 8.34 51.51 -2.76
C GLY A 33 7.48 50.50 -2.00
N MET A 34 8.07 49.76 -1.07
CA MET A 34 7.38 48.76 -0.25
C MET A 34 7.20 49.23 1.20
N GLU A 35 6.10 48.80 1.82
CA GLU A 35 5.77 49.07 3.22
C GLU A 35 5.46 47.78 3.98
N VAL A 36 5.83 47.72 5.25
CA VAL A 36 5.55 46.57 6.13
C VAL A 36 4.35 46.89 7.00
N ALA A 37 3.37 45.99 7.01
CA ALA A 37 2.18 46.13 7.85
C ALA A 37 2.50 45.79 9.32
N ALA A 38 2.74 46.80 10.15
CA ALA A 38 3.05 46.63 11.59
C ALA A 38 2.00 45.79 12.35
N SER A 39 0.73 45.85 11.95
CA SER A 39 -0.37 45.07 12.55
C SER A 39 -0.33 43.58 12.26
N LYS A 40 0.38 43.15 11.21
CA LYS A 40 0.62 41.74 10.87
C LYS A 40 1.97 41.23 11.39
N SER A 41 2.83 42.14 11.84
CA SER A 41 4.12 41.82 12.44
C SER A 41 3.95 41.52 13.93
N VAL A 42 4.92 40.79 14.49
CA VAL A 42 4.97 40.44 15.91
C VAL A 42 6.41 40.55 16.38
N ALA A 43 6.62 41.07 17.58
CA ALA A 43 7.93 41.20 18.20
C ALA A 43 7.94 40.58 19.60
N PHE A 44 9.09 40.05 20.03
CA PHE A 44 9.27 39.61 21.41
C PHE A 44 10.75 39.61 21.77
N HIS A 45 11.04 39.79 23.06
CA HIS A 45 12.39 39.76 23.61
C HIS A 45 12.48 38.69 24.70
N ILE A 46 13.44 37.78 24.55
CA ILE A 46 13.75 36.75 25.56
C ILE A 46 14.87 37.29 26.46
N ARG A 47 14.52 37.70 27.67
CA ARG A 47 15.49 38.16 28.68
C ARG A 47 15.87 37.02 29.61
N ALA A 48 17.14 36.62 29.61
CA ALA A 48 17.66 35.67 30.59
C ALA A 48 17.71 36.30 32.00
N ARG A 49 17.27 35.55 33.01
CA ARG A 49 17.35 35.89 34.44
C ARG A 49 18.07 34.75 35.18
N HIS A 50 18.41 34.94 36.46
CA HIS A 50 19.06 33.87 37.22
C HIS A 50 18.17 32.61 37.26
N LYS A 51 18.67 31.50 36.68
CA LYS A 51 18.00 30.20 36.54
C LYS A 51 16.66 30.20 35.77
N THR A 52 16.26 31.31 35.15
CA THR A 52 14.96 31.45 34.46
C THR A 52 15.10 32.42 33.27
N TRP A 53 14.04 32.61 32.51
CA TRP A 53 13.98 33.64 31.46
C TRP A 53 12.55 34.20 31.39
N SER A 54 12.42 35.42 30.91
CA SER A 54 11.13 36.11 30.76
C SER A 54 10.93 36.58 29.32
N LEU A 55 9.68 36.52 28.85
CA LEU A 55 9.26 37.11 27.59
C LEU A 55 8.79 38.54 27.87
N GLU A 56 9.41 39.51 27.21
CA GLU A 56 9.11 40.94 27.36
C GLU A 56 8.78 41.53 25.97
N ASP A 57 7.93 42.57 25.95
CA ASP A 57 7.68 43.34 24.73
C ASP A 57 8.89 44.25 24.48
N PRO A 58 9.53 44.20 23.29
CA PRO A 58 10.64 45.09 22.97
C PRO A 58 10.22 46.52 22.61
N ASP A 59 8.92 46.85 22.59
CA ASP A 59 8.39 48.15 22.16
C ASP A 59 8.84 48.54 20.74
N ALA A 60 8.93 47.53 19.85
CA ALA A 60 9.46 47.69 18.51
C ALA A 60 8.54 48.53 17.60
N GLN A 61 9.14 49.36 16.75
CA GLN A 61 8.41 50.26 15.84
C GLN A 61 8.89 50.11 14.40
N ILE A 62 7.97 50.15 13.43
CA ILE A 62 8.28 50.13 12.01
C ILE A 62 7.29 51.01 11.23
N PHE A 63 7.79 51.83 10.30
CA PHE A 63 6.97 52.77 9.50
C PHE A 63 6.05 53.68 10.36
N GLY A 64 6.46 54.04 11.58
CA GLY A 64 5.65 54.85 12.50
C GLY A 64 4.54 54.10 13.22
N GLY A 65 4.36 52.80 12.98
CA GLY A 65 3.47 51.91 13.72
C GLY A 65 4.19 51.10 14.79
N ALA A 66 3.56 50.91 15.95
CA ALA A 66 4.03 49.99 16.97
C ALA A 66 3.73 48.54 16.56
N ILE A 67 4.75 47.67 16.65
CA ILE A 67 4.60 46.23 16.39
C ILE A 67 4.07 45.58 17.69
N PRO A 68 2.95 44.84 17.65
CA PRO A 68 2.45 44.15 18.83
C PRO A 68 3.45 43.15 19.43
N GLY A 69 3.66 43.22 20.74
CA GLY A 69 4.41 42.22 21.50
C GLY A 69 3.70 40.86 21.55
N LEU A 70 4.43 39.77 21.35
CA LEU A 70 3.91 38.42 21.52
C LEU A 70 3.66 38.14 22.99
N ARG A 71 2.42 37.79 23.34
CA ARG A 71 2.08 37.40 24.71
C ARG A 71 2.58 35.99 25.03
N SER A 72 2.77 35.70 26.32
CA SER A 72 3.26 34.40 26.79
C SER A 72 2.33 33.22 26.47
N ASP A 73 1.05 33.48 26.25
CA ASP A 73 0.01 32.50 25.89
C ASP A 73 -0.19 32.35 24.36
N GLN A 74 0.49 33.17 23.56
CA GLN A 74 0.35 33.18 22.11
C GLN A 74 1.52 32.47 21.41
N SER A 75 1.25 31.97 20.20
CA SER A 75 2.26 31.37 19.32
C SER A 75 2.45 32.21 18.05
N LEU A 76 3.70 32.28 17.59
CA LEU A 76 4.07 32.90 16.33
C LEU A 76 3.83 31.92 15.19
N ARG A 77 3.01 32.27 14.20
CA ARG A 77 2.83 31.46 13.00
C ARG A 77 3.82 31.86 11.92
N TYR A 78 4.64 30.92 11.47
CA TYR A 78 5.61 31.12 10.38
C TYR A 78 5.62 29.90 9.46
N LEU A 79 5.49 30.13 8.14
CA LEU A 79 5.44 29.07 7.11
C LEU A 79 4.44 27.94 7.41
N GLY A 80 3.29 28.31 7.99
CA GLY A 80 2.22 27.36 8.33
C GLY A 80 2.47 26.52 9.58
N ILE A 81 3.49 26.87 10.38
CA ILE A 81 3.83 26.23 11.65
C ILE A 81 3.69 27.25 12.77
N SER A 82 3.16 26.84 13.91
CA SER A 82 3.10 27.66 15.12
C SER A 82 4.34 27.42 15.99
N TYR A 83 4.90 28.51 16.51
CA TYR A 83 6.06 28.51 17.38
C TYR A 83 5.71 29.21 18.69
N SER A 84 5.75 28.49 19.80
CA SER A 84 5.66 29.06 21.13
C SER A 84 7.05 29.47 21.60
N PRO A 85 7.24 30.69 22.15
CA PRO A 85 8.51 31.11 22.74
C PRO A 85 9.03 30.14 23.82
N TRP A 86 8.13 29.42 24.50
CA TRP A 86 8.46 28.50 25.59
C TRP A 86 8.88 27.11 25.14
N ARG A 87 8.27 26.61 24.06
CA ARG A 87 8.39 25.21 23.63
C ARG A 87 9.04 25.05 22.26
N GLY A 88 9.32 26.15 21.57
CA GLY A 88 9.69 26.14 20.16
C GLY A 88 8.48 25.73 19.32
N PHE A 89 8.58 24.62 18.59
CA PHE A 89 7.49 24.12 17.77
C PHE A 89 6.24 23.82 18.60
N ASP A 90 5.16 24.54 18.34
CA ASP A 90 3.88 24.37 19.03
C ASP A 90 2.94 23.46 18.21
N ALA A 91 2.89 22.19 18.63
CA ALA A 91 2.12 21.14 17.99
C ALA A 91 0.77 20.86 18.66
N LEU A 92 0.30 21.71 19.58
CA LEU A 92 -0.83 21.36 20.46
C LEU A 92 -2.10 21.01 19.68
N ASP A 93 -2.40 21.75 18.62
CA ASP A 93 -3.59 21.53 17.79
C ASP A 93 -3.38 20.44 16.72
N LEU A 94 -2.16 19.94 16.54
CA LEU A 94 -1.84 18.98 15.48
C LEU A 94 -2.67 17.69 15.59
N PRO A 95 -2.84 17.04 16.76
CA PRO A 95 -3.68 15.86 16.88
C PRO A 95 -5.15 16.14 16.56
N ALA A 96 -5.70 17.26 17.06
CA ALA A 96 -7.10 17.64 16.80
C ALA A 96 -7.33 17.90 15.31
N ASN A 97 -6.48 18.72 14.68
CA ASN A 97 -6.53 18.99 13.24
C ASN A 97 -6.40 17.72 12.39
N PHE A 98 -5.58 16.77 12.84
CA PHE A 98 -5.40 15.48 12.19
C PHE A 98 -6.68 14.63 12.28
N GLU A 99 -7.30 14.53 13.46
CA GLU A 99 -8.56 13.81 13.65
C GLU A 99 -9.70 14.45 12.84
N ASP A 100 -9.80 15.78 12.81
CA ASP A 100 -10.77 16.49 11.98
C ASP A 100 -10.56 16.23 10.49
N ALA A 101 -9.31 16.15 10.04
CA ALA A 101 -9.01 15.78 8.66
C ALA A 101 -9.44 14.33 8.35
N LEU A 102 -9.21 13.37 9.26
CA LEU A 102 -9.71 12.00 9.11
C LEU A 102 -11.24 11.96 9.05
N GLY A 103 -11.92 12.73 9.89
CA GLY A 103 -13.37 12.87 9.89
C GLY A 103 -13.90 13.39 8.54
N ARG A 104 -13.27 14.43 7.99
CA ARG A 104 -13.60 15.00 6.67
C ARG A 104 -13.38 14.01 5.53
N VAL A 105 -12.27 13.26 5.52
CA VAL A 105 -12.02 12.21 4.52
C VAL A 105 -13.07 11.12 4.60
N LYS A 106 -13.39 10.68 5.81
CA LYS A 106 -14.42 9.66 6.05
C LYS A 106 -15.79 10.13 5.57
N GLY A 107 -16.16 11.39 5.83
CA GLY A 107 -17.44 12.00 5.46
C GLY A 107 -17.57 12.40 3.98
N ALA A 108 -16.47 12.52 3.23
CA ALA A 108 -16.52 12.93 1.84
C ALA A 108 -17.40 11.99 0.96
N ALA A 109 -18.16 12.56 0.02
CA ALA A 109 -18.98 11.81 -0.93
C ALA A 109 -18.13 11.22 -2.08
N LEU A 110 -17.13 10.41 -1.73
CA LEU A 110 -16.15 9.82 -2.64
C LEU A 110 -16.12 8.30 -2.51
N LYS A 111 -15.73 7.60 -3.59
CA LYS A 111 -15.50 6.15 -3.54
C LYS A 111 -14.35 5.83 -2.58
N PRO A 112 -14.34 4.66 -1.91
CA PRO A 112 -13.31 4.28 -0.95
C PRO A 112 -11.87 4.43 -1.45
N TYR A 113 -11.58 4.02 -2.70
CA TYR A 113 -10.23 4.19 -3.27
C TYR A 113 -9.87 5.66 -3.51
N GLN A 114 -10.85 6.52 -3.84
CA GLN A 114 -10.63 7.96 -4.00
C GLN A 114 -10.32 8.60 -2.64
N LYS A 115 -10.99 8.17 -1.57
CA LYS A 115 -10.68 8.60 -0.20
C LYS A 115 -9.28 8.18 0.23
N LEU A 116 -8.88 6.94 -0.07
CA LEU A 116 -7.53 6.46 0.22
C LEU A 116 -6.48 7.24 -0.56
N HIS A 117 -6.73 7.53 -1.84
CA HIS A 117 -5.85 8.35 -2.66
C HIS A 117 -5.76 9.79 -2.13
N LEU A 118 -6.89 10.41 -1.78
CA LEU A 118 -6.95 11.73 -1.16
C LEU A 118 -6.08 11.80 0.10
N TRP A 119 -6.18 10.76 0.93
CA TRP A 119 -5.34 10.61 2.12
C TRP A 119 -3.85 10.53 1.78
N GLN A 120 -3.45 9.57 0.94
CA GLN A 120 -2.04 9.28 0.66
C GLN A 120 -1.34 10.38 -0.15
N ALA A 121 -2.05 11.02 -1.10
CA ALA A 121 -1.46 11.95 -2.05
C ALA A 121 -1.47 13.41 -1.55
N TYR A 122 -2.42 13.80 -0.71
CA TYR A 122 -2.60 15.21 -0.33
C TYR A 122 -2.55 15.43 1.18
N ILE A 123 -3.34 14.68 1.94
CA ILE A 123 -3.53 14.96 3.38
C ILE A 123 -2.35 14.45 4.21
N GLN A 124 -1.90 13.23 3.98
CA GLN A 124 -0.75 12.67 4.67
C GLN A 124 0.52 13.52 4.44
N PRO A 125 0.87 13.95 3.21
CA PRO A 125 1.99 14.87 2.99
C PRO A 125 1.87 16.20 3.72
N HIS A 126 0.68 16.79 3.80
CA HIS A 126 0.43 18.05 4.53
C HIS A 126 0.85 17.93 6.00
N PHE A 127 0.38 16.87 6.69
CA PHE A 127 0.76 16.63 8.09
C PHE A 127 2.18 16.11 8.26
N LEU A 128 2.71 15.38 7.27
CA LEU A 128 4.04 14.78 7.32
C LEU A 128 5.14 15.83 7.49
N HIS A 129 5.00 16.99 6.85
CA HIS A 129 5.93 18.09 7.01
C HIS A 129 6.00 18.55 8.48
N GLN A 130 4.84 18.86 9.07
CA GLN A 130 4.74 19.30 10.47
C GLN A 130 5.22 18.22 11.44
N LEU A 131 4.84 16.94 11.22
CA LEU A 131 5.26 15.82 12.05
C LEU A 131 6.76 15.55 11.98
N ALA A 132 7.39 15.70 10.80
CA ALA A 132 8.83 15.54 10.64
C ALA A 132 9.62 16.67 11.31
N LEU A 133 9.05 17.87 11.38
CA LEU A 133 9.64 19.00 12.10
C LEU A 133 9.33 19.01 13.60
N ALA A 134 8.25 18.38 14.04
CA ALA A 134 7.94 18.22 15.46
C ALA A 134 8.70 17.04 16.08
N MET A 135 8.83 15.93 15.33
CA MET A 135 9.35 14.65 15.80
C MET A 135 8.72 14.19 17.13
N PRO A 136 7.39 14.02 17.17
CA PRO A 136 6.71 13.61 18.39
C PRO A 136 7.18 12.20 18.83
N PRO A 137 7.01 11.84 20.11
CA PRO A 137 7.35 10.52 20.60
C PRO A 137 6.66 9.41 19.79
N ARG A 138 7.33 8.27 19.65
CA ARG A 138 6.82 7.13 18.86
C ARG A 138 5.40 6.73 19.24
N GLY A 139 5.07 6.71 20.53
CA GLY A 139 3.72 6.37 21.00
C GLY A 139 2.64 7.34 20.50
N ALA A 140 2.95 8.61 20.26
CA ALA A 140 2.02 9.55 19.66
C ALA A 140 1.78 9.24 18.18
N LEU A 141 2.84 8.92 17.42
CA LEU A 141 2.72 8.49 16.03
C LEU A 141 1.94 7.18 15.89
N GLU A 142 2.12 6.25 16.83
CA GLU A 142 1.39 4.98 16.87
C GLU A 142 -0.12 5.19 17.13
N ARG A 143 -0.50 6.17 17.95
CA ARG A 143 -1.92 6.55 18.12
C ARG A 143 -2.52 7.10 16.81
N LEU A 144 -1.79 7.96 16.11
CA LEU A 144 -2.22 8.45 14.79
C LEU A 144 -2.34 7.30 13.77
N ASP A 145 -1.40 6.35 13.79
CA ASP A 145 -1.46 5.14 12.95
C ASP A 145 -2.71 4.30 13.23
N VAL A 146 -3.13 4.19 14.49
CA VAL A 146 -4.39 3.51 14.87
C VAL A 146 -5.61 4.24 14.31
N ALA A 147 -5.64 5.58 14.40
CA ALA A 147 -6.74 6.39 13.88
C ALA A 147 -6.86 6.28 12.35
N VAL A 148 -5.75 6.38 11.62
CA VAL A 148 -5.70 6.17 10.16
C VAL A 148 -6.20 4.78 9.79
N ARG A 149 -5.77 3.75 10.53
CA ARG A 149 -6.20 2.37 10.30
C ARG A 149 -7.70 2.20 10.51
N ALA A 150 -8.24 2.76 11.58
CA ALA A 150 -9.66 2.70 11.88
C ALA A 150 -10.47 3.39 10.78
N MET A 151 -10.02 4.55 10.30
CA MET A 151 -10.62 5.26 9.18
C MET A 151 -10.61 4.37 7.91
N VAL A 152 -9.47 3.80 7.51
CA VAL A 152 -9.39 2.98 6.29
C VAL A 152 -10.23 1.71 6.41
N LYS A 153 -10.20 1.01 7.55
CA LYS A 153 -11.08 -0.15 7.78
C LYS A 153 -12.55 0.24 7.64
N SER A 154 -12.95 1.40 8.16
CA SER A 154 -14.32 1.92 8.03
C SER A 154 -14.68 2.28 6.58
N ILE A 155 -13.79 2.93 5.83
CA ILE A 155 -14.02 3.36 4.45
C ILE A 155 -14.22 2.16 3.51
N PHE A 156 -13.48 1.07 3.74
CA PHE A 156 -13.54 -0.15 2.92
C PHE A 156 -14.48 -1.21 3.50
N HIS A 157 -15.23 -0.92 4.57
CA HIS A 157 -16.10 -1.89 5.26
C HIS A 157 -15.38 -3.19 5.64
N LEU A 158 -14.11 -3.10 6.03
CA LEU A 158 -13.29 -4.26 6.35
C LEU A 158 -13.57 -4.76 7.79
N PRO A 159 -13.53 -6.08 8.03
CA PRO A 159 -13.66 -6.63 9.37
C PRO A 159 -12.61 -6.07 10.34
N ARG A 160 -12.98 -5.89 11.62
CA ARG A 160 -12.04 -5.38 12.64
C ARG A 160 -10.81 -6.28 12.79
N CYS A 161 -11.00 -7.60 12.70
CA CYS A 161 -9.97 -8.63 12.82
C CYS A 161 -9.05 -8.75 11.59
N ILE A 162 -9.29 -8.00 10.52
CA ILE A 162 -8.42 -8.06 9.33
C ILE A 162 -6.99 -7.64 9.69
N THR A 163 -6.04 -8.40 9.17
CA THR A 163 -4.60 -8.19 9.35
C THR A 163 -4.18 -6.81 8.88
N ASP A 164 -3.23 -6.22 9.60
CA ASP A 164 -2.57 -4.99 9.21
C ASP A 164 -1.81 -5.12 7.89
N GLY A 165 -1.36 -6.33 7.55
CA GLY A 165 -0.58 -6.60 6.35
C GLY A 165 -1.28 -6.10 5.09
N VAL A 166 -2.59 -6.35 4.97
CA VAL A 166 -3.39 -5.91 3.83
C VAL A 166 -3.46 -4.39 3.70
N LEU A 167 -3.26 -3.66 4.80
CA LEU A 167 -3.34 -2.20 4.81
C LEU A 167 -1.98 -1.59 4.43
N TYR A 168 -0.90 -2.07 5.05
CA TYR A 168 0.42 -1.44 4.94
C TYR A 168 1.34 -2.04 3.87
N CYS A 169 1.11 -3.28 3.42
CA CYS A 169 1.90 -3.87 2.33
C CYS A 169 1.65 -3.13 1.01
N ARG A 170 2.63 -3.20 0.11
CA ARG A 170 2.55 -2.50 -1.18
C ARG A 170 1.44 -3.11 -2.05
N PRO A 171 0.87 -2.35 -3.00
CA PRO A 171 -0.04 -2.90 -4.01
C PRO A 171 0.54 -4.12 -4.71
N ARG A 172 1.83 -4.09 -5.09
CA ARG A 172 2.51 -5.23 -5.71
C ARG A 172 2.66 -6.48 -4.83
N ASP A 173 2.44 -6.38 -3.51
CA ASP A 173 2.47 -7.51 -2.58
C ASP A 173 1.06 -7.82 -2.03
N GLY A 174 0.01 -7.32 -2.67
CA GLY A 174 -1.38 -7.58 -2.29
C GLY A 174 -2.00 -6.64 -1.26
N GLY A 175 -1.30 -5.58 -0.84
CA GLY A 175 -1.82 -4.61 0.16
C GLY A 175 -2.28 -3.26 -0.43
N LEU A 176 -2.89 -2.41 0.41
CA LEU A 176 -3.39 -1.07 0.04
C LEU A 176 -2.31 0.02 0.02
N GLY A 177 -1.09 -0.28 0.47
CA GLY A 177 0.06 0.64 0.40
C GLY A 177 0.05 1.76 1.44
N LEU A 178 -0.69 1.65 2.53
CA LEU A 178 -0.60 2.61 3.63
C LEU A 178 0.82 2.64 4.22
N GLN A 179 1.24 3.82 4.66
CA GLN A 179 2.53 4.01 5.32
C GLN A 179 2.29 4.31 6.80
N ARG A 180 2.94 3.55 7.68
CA ARG A 180 2.92 3.83 9.12
C ARG A 180 3.64 5.16 9.38
N LEU A 181 2.98 6.12 10.00
CA LEU A 181 3.53 7.40 10.43
C LEU A 181 4.69 7.18 11.42
N SER A 182 4.58 6.20 12.30
CA SER A 182 5.66 5.77 13.21
C SER A 182 6.95 5.35 12.50
N GLN A 183 6.87 4.96 11.22
CA GLN A 183 8.03 4.63 10.38
C GLN A 183 8.38 5.74 9.39
N LEU A 184 7.37 6.41 8.85
CA LEU A 184 7.48 7.43 7.82
C LEU A 184 8.08 8.73 8.36
N VAL A 185 7.61 9.20 9.53
CA VAL A 185 8.04 10.48 10.12
C VAL A 185 9.53 10.47 10.47
N PRO A 186 10.07 9.47 11.21
CA PRO A 186 11.51 9.39 11.46
C PRO A 186 12.33 9.31 10.17
N ARG A 187 11.85 8.56 9.17
CA ARG A 187 12.53 8.41 7.88
C ARG A 187 12.64 9.73 7.12
N VAL A 188 11.58 10.55 7.14
CA VAL A 188 11.60 11.88 6.52
C VAL A 188 12.50 12.85 7.28
N ALA A 189 12.46 12.83 8.61
CA ALA A 189 13.34 13.66 9.44
C ALA A 189 14.83 13.33 9.21
N LEU A 190 15.18 12.05 9.12
CA LEU A 190 16.53 11.62 8.79
C LEU A 190 16.93 12.06 7.37
N ALA A 191 16.04 11.92 6.39
CA ALA A 191 16.29 12.41 5.02
C ALA A 191 16.50 13.92 4.96
N LEU A 192 15.78 14.69 5.76
CA LEU A 192 15.97 16.13 5.92
C LEU A 192 17.34 16.43 6.55
N GLY A 193 17.69 15.76 7.63
CA GLY A 193 19.00 15.90 8.27
C GLY A 193 20.17 15.59 7.31
N CYS A 194 20.07 14.51 6.54
CA CYS A 194 21.08 14.17 5.52
C CYS A 194 21.19 15.23 4.41
N ARG A 195 20.07 15.85 4.02
CA ARG A 195 20.06 16.94 3.02
C ARG A 195 20.67 18.22 3.57
N MET A 196 20.33 18.58 4.82
CA MET A 196 20.93 19.73 5.50
C MET A 196 22.45 19.55 5.66
N ALA A 197 22.92 18.32 5.93
CA ALA A 197 24.36 18.04 6.09
C ALA A 197 25.14 18.16 4.78
N ARG A 198 24.45 18.08 3.63
CA ARG A 198 25.03 18.26 2.29
C ARG A 198 24.83 19.67 1.73
N SER A 199 24.11 20.53 2.45
CA SER A 199 23.86 21.89 2.03
C SER A 199 25.16 22.70 2.08
N GLU A 200 25.38 23.54 1.08
CA GLU A 200 26.51 24.48 1.06
C GLU A 200 26.31 25.65 2.02
N ASP A 201 25.06 25.94 2.38
CA ASP A 201 24.70 26.96 3.38
C ASP A 201 25.24 26.59 4.79
N SER A 202 26.09 27.46 5.34
CA SER A 202 26.68 27.31 6.67
C SER A 202 25.61 27.25 7.77
N PHE A 203 24.48 27.95 7.61
CA PHE A 203 23.39 27.97 8.58
C PHE A 203 22.76 26.59 8.77
N CYS A 204 22.62 25.81 7.68
CA CYS A 204 22.16 24.42 7.74
C CYS A 204 23.11 23.55 8.56
N GLY A 205 24.43 23.75 8.41
CA GLY A 205 25.44 23.06 9.20
C GLY A 205 25.36 23.38 10.68
N ASP A 206 25.14 24.65 11.03
CA ASP A 206 25.06 25.09 12.42
C ASP A 206 23.76 24.64 13.10
N ILE A 207 22.62 24.63 12.40
CA ILE A 207 21.38 24.05 12.92
C ILE A 207 21.56 22.56 13.25
N LEU A 208 22.28 21.81 12.40
CA LEU A 208 22.53 20.39 12.64
C LEU A 208 23.43 20.13 13.85
N ARG A 209 24.37 21.04 14.13
CA ARG A 209 25.26 20.99 15.30
C ARG A 209 24.56 21.44 16.58
N CYS A 210 23.40 22.08 16.49
CA CYS A 210 22.59 22.41 17.64
C CYS A 210 22.22 21.14 18.42
N GLN A 211 22.49 21.14 19.73
CA GLN A 211 22.31 19.98 20.61
C GLN A 211 20.89 19.39 20.52
N GLU A 212 19.87 20.23 20.40
CA GLU A 212 18.48 19.80 20.31
C GLU A 212 18.19 19.07 19.00
N THR A 213 18.59 19.65 17.86
CA THR A 213 18.44 19.04 16.53
C THR A 213 19.18 17.72 16.44
N GLU A 214 20.44 17.69 16.88
CA GLU A 214 21.25 16.48 16.86
C GLU A 214 20.63 15.38 17.74
N SER A 215 20.17 15.72 18.95
CA SER A 215 19.50 14.79 19.86
C SER A 215 18.20 14.25 19.26
N ARG A 216 17.45 15.08 18.53
CA ARG A 216 16.22 14.68 17.83
C ARG A 216 16.51 13.70 16.69
N LEU A 217 17.54 13.95 15.88
CA LEU A 217 17.95 13.07 14.79
C LEU A 217 18.52 11.74 15.32
N LYS A 218 19.31 11.77 16.39
CA LYS A 218 19.76 10.56 17.11
C LYS A 218 18.59 9.73 17.61
N ARG A 219 17.54 10.34 18.19
CA ARG A 219 16.31 9.64 18.58
C ARG A 219 15.58 9.03 17.37
N ALA A 220 15.48 9.76 16.26
CA ALA A 220 14.87 9.26 15.01
C ALA A 220 15.62 8.04 14.45
N ALA A 221 16.96 8.11 14.46
CA ALA A 221 17.86 7.06 14.03
C ALA A 221 17.71 5.81 14.92
N ALA A 222 17.75 5.99 16.24
CA ALA A 222 17.54 4.92 17.21
C ALA A 222 16.18 4.24 17.05
N ALA A 223 15.09 5.02 16.92
CA ALA A 223 13.75 4.50 16.67
C ALA A 223 13.66 3.69 15.36
N SER A 224 14.48 4.05 14.37
CA SER A 224 14.57 3.40 13.06
C SER A 224 15.61 2.28 13.00
N ARG A 225 16.34 2.00 14.10
CA ARG A 225 17.47 1.05 14.15
C ARG A 225 18.53 1.35 13.09
N ILE A 226 18.99 2.59 13.04
CA ILE A 226 20.14 3.06 12.28
C ILE A 226 21.01 3.98 13.17
N ILE A 227 22.26 4.22 12.78
CA ILE A 227 23.20 5.08 13.50
C ILE A 227 23.16 6.48 12.87
N TRP A 228 23.23 7.54 13.69
CA TRP A 228 23.40 8.92 13.23
C TRP A 228 24.86 9.37 13.47
N PRO A 229 25.52 10.08 12.54
CA PRO A 229 25.02 10.53 11.24
C PRO A 229 24.84 9.38 10.23
N CYS A 230 23.81 9.49 9.39
CA CYS A 230 23.55 8.55 8.30
C CYS A 230 23.56 9.27 6.94
N ASN A 231 23.61 8.52 5.84
CA ASN A 231 23.50 9.04 4.49
C ASN A 231 22.10 8.76 3.87
N LEU A 232 21.86 9.29 2.66
CA LEU A 232 20.58 9.08 1.96
C LEU A 232 20.35 7.62 1.53
N GLU A 233 21.42 6.86 1.28
CA GLU A 233 21.32 5.44 0.92
C GLU A 233 20.86 4.58 2.10
N ASP A 234 21.28 4.92 3.33
CA ASP A 234 20.81 4.30 4.56
C ASP A 234 19.29 4.49 4.71
N VAL A 235 18.79 5.69 4.43
CA VAL A 235 17.36 6.03 4.48
C VAL A 235 16.56 5.27 3.41
N VAL A 236 17.11 5.10 2.20
CA VAL A 236 16.51 4.29 1.13
C VAL A 236 16.48 2.81 1.52
N SER A 237 17.57 2.30 2.09
CA SER A 237 17.69 0.93 2.57
C SER A 237 16.74 0.65 3.74
N LEU A 238 16.57 1.62 4.65
CA LEU A 238 15.58 1.59 5.72
C LEU A 238 14.17 1.42 5.17
N LYS A 239 13.79 2.19 4.13
CA LYS A 239 12.48 2.05 3.47
C LYS A 239 12.28 0.63 2.93
N LYS A 240 13.27 0.09 2.21
CA LYS A 240 13.22 -1.27 1.66
C LYS A 240 13.05 -2.32 2.78
N ARG A 241 13.80 -2.19 3.87
CA ARG A 241 13.74 -3.06 5.05
C ARG A 241 12.36 -3.02 5.71
N GLN A 242 11.80 -1.83 5.93
CA GLN A 242 10.47 -1.65 6.52
C GLN A 242 9.39 -2.32 5.65
N LEU A 243 9.42 -2.10 4.34
CA LEU A 243 8.48 -2.72 3.39
C LEU A 243 8.58 -4.25 3.39
N LYS A 244 9.81 -4.80 3.40
CA LYS A 244 10.03 -6.25 3.49
C LYS A 244 9.53 -6.81 4.82
N ALA A 245 9.70 -6.07 5.92
CA ALA A 245 9.25 -6.48 7.24
C ALA A 245 7.72 -6.46 7.38
N GLU A 246 7.00 -5.51 6.75
CA GLU A 246 5.53 -5.54 6.70
C GLU A 246 5.04 -6.79 5.97
N PHE A 247 5.61 -7.11 4.81
CA PHE A 247 5.22 -8.30 4.04
C PHE A 247 5.53 -9.59 4.80
N ALA A 248 6.73 -9.71 5.37
CA ALA A 248 7.12 -10.86 6.17
C ALA A 248 6.19 -11.09 7.39
N ARG A 249 5.76 -10.01 8.05
CA ARG A 249 4.78 -10.08 9.15
C ARG A 249 3.41 -10.56 8.68
N TRP A 250 2.98 -10.20 7.48
CA TRP A 250 1.72 -10.67 6.94
C TRP A 250 1.82 -12.16 6.61
N THR A 251 2.85 -12.56 5.86
CA THR A 251 3.01 -13.95 5.40
C THR A 251 3.30 -14.93 6.54
N SER A 252 3.82 -14.47 7.68
CA SER A 252 4.02 -15.31 8.87
C SER A 252 2.71 -15.66 9.60
N LEU A 253 1.58 -15.02 9.26
CA LEU A 253 0.31 -15.33 9.88
C LEU A 253 -0.22 -16.67 9.36
N GLY A 254 -0.38 -17.64 10.27
CA GLY A 254 -0.81 -19.01 9.92
C GLY A 254 -2.20 -19.13 9.29
N CYS A 255 -2.99 -18.06 9.24
CA CYS A 255 -4.33 -18.09 8.67
C CYS A 255 -4.54 -16.98 7.62
N GLN A 256 -4.50 -15.69 8.01
CA GLN A 256 -4.67 -14.57 7.07
C GLN A 256 -3.46 -14.29 6.17
N GLY A 257 -2.32 -14.97 6.39
CA GLY A 257 -1.08 -14.83 5.63
C GLY A 257 -0.87 -15.91 4.57
N LYS A 258 -1.67 -16.98 4.57
CA LYS A 258 -1.48 -18.16 3.72
C LYS A 258 -1.52 -17.84 2.22
N ALA A 259 -2.50 -17.05 1.78
CA ALA A 259 -2.61 -16.64 0.39
C ALA A 259 -1.68 -15.46 0.05
N ALA A 260 -1.28 -14.65 1.05
CA ALA A 260 -0.46 -13.45 0.81
C ALA A 260 0.88 -13.76 0.13
N LEU A 261 1.46 -14.94 0.40
CA LEU A 261 2.69 -15.40 -0.26
C LEU A 261 2.53 -15.50 -1.78
N ALA A 262 1.41 -16.04 -2.27
CA ALA A 262 1.14 -16.18 -3.69
C ALA A 262 0.97 -14.84 -4.42
N HIS A 263 0.61 -13.77 -3.70
CA HIS A 263 0.47 -12.41 -4.22
C HIS A 263 1.74 -11.56 -4.03
N GLY A 264 2.83 -12.15 -3.50
CA GLY A 264 4.08 -11.46 -3.26
C GLY A 264 4.78 -11.08 -4.56
N ASN A 265 5.00 -9.77 -4.77
CA ASN A 265 5.60 -9.24 -6.00
C ASN A 265 4.88 -9.70 -7.29
N ASP A 266 3.55 -9.83 -7.24
CA ASP A 266 2.70 -10.18 -8.38
C ASP A 266 1.98 -8.93 -8.92
N PRO A 267 2.56 -8.18 -9.87
CA PRO A 267 1.92 -6.99 -10.42
C PRO A 267 0.66 -7.31 -11.26
N VAL A 268 0.54 -8.53 -11.77
CA VAL A 268 -0.59 -8.96 -12.60
C VAL A 268 -1.78 -9.29 -11.70
N GLY A 269 -1.59 -10.19 -10.73
CA GLY A 269 -2.60 -10.58 -9.76
C GLY A 269 -3.03 -9.46 -8.84
N ASN A 270 -2.17 -8.45 -8.64
CA ASN A 270 -2.49 -7.28 -7.83
C ASN A 270 -2.94 -6.06 -8.63
N ALA A 271 -3.18 -6.20 -9.94
CA ALA A 271 -3.45 -5.05 -10.82
C ALA A 271 -4.66 -4.22 -10.35
N PHE A 272 -5.70 -4.83 -9.79
CA PHE A 272 -6.88 -4.14 -9.27
C PHE A 272 -6.61 -3.28 -8.01
N LEU A 273 -5.52 -3.54 -7.27
CA LEU A 273 -5.10 -2.68 -6.14
C LEU A 273 -4.41 -1.42 -6.65
N ALA A 274 -3.60 -1.54 -7.70
CA ALA A 274 -2.93 -0.40 -8.34
C ALA A 274 -3.87 0.41 -9.23
N LYS A 275 -4.85 -0.25 -9.85
CA LYS A 275 -5.89 0.36 -10.71
C LYS A 275 -7.28 -0.06 -10.19
N PRO A 276 -7.81 0.64 -9.16
CA PRO A 276 -9.10 0.30 -8.54
C PRO A 276 -10.30 0.31 -9.49
N THR A 277 -10.19 0.96 -10.66
CA THR A 277 -11.23 0.97 -11.69
C THR A 277 -11.42 -0.38 -12.40
N LEU A 278 -10.47 -1.31 -12.28
CA LEU A 278 -10.56 -2.65 -12.87
C LEU A 278 -11.60 -3.55 -12.18
N LEU A 279 -12.04 -3.19 -10.97
CA LEU A 279 -13.00 -3.97 -10.20
C LEU A 279 -14.03 -3.05 -9.55
N LYS A 280 -15.32 -3.41 -9.63
CA LYS A 280 -16.37 -2.66 -8.92
C LYS A 280 -16.05 -2.62 -7.41
N GLN A 281 -16.39 -1.51 -6.76
CA GLN A 281 -16.02 -1.27 -5.37
C GLN A 281 -16.53 -2.36 -4.40
N CYS A 282 -17.77 -2.84 -4.57
CA CYS A 282 -18.30 -3.93 -3.75
C CYS A 282 -17.46 -5.21 -3.88
N ARG A 283 -17.00 -5.51 -5.10
CA ARG A 283 -16.14 -6.66 -5.39
C ARG A 283 -14.73 -6.48 -4.83
N LEU A 284 -14.21 -5.24 -4.76
CA LEU A 284 -12.91 -4.96 -4.13
C LEU A 284 -12.90 -5.38 -2.65
N VAL A 285 -13.95 -5.08 -1.90
CA VAL A 285 -14.05 -5.45 -0.48
C VAL A 285 -14.05 -6.97 -0.33
N THR A 286 -14.88 -7.68 -1.12
CA THR A 286 -14.90 -9.15 -1.10
C THR A 286 -13.55 -9.73 -1.54
N ALA A 287 -12.88 -9.16 -2.55
CA ALA A 287 -11.56 -9.61 -2.97
C ALA A 287 -10.53 -9.56 -1.82
N LEU A 288 -10.51 -8.46 -1.05
CA LEU A 288 -9.65 -8.31 0.12
C LEU A 288 -10.00 -9.33 1.22
N GLN A 289 -11.30 -9.58 1.44
CA GLN A 289 -11.77 -10.58 2.39
C GLN A 289 -11.38 -12.01 1.99
N LEU A 290 -11.47 -12.36 0.70
CA LEU A 290 -11.05 -13.66 0.19
C LEU A 290 -9.53 -13.85 0.38
N ARG A 291 -8.72 -12.83 0.06
CA ARG A 291 -7.25 -12.88 0.20
C ARG A 291 -6.75 -12.97 1.63
N THR A 292 -7.46 -12.34 2.55
CA THR A 292 -7.11 -12.37 3.97
C THR A 292 -7.80 -13.49 4.72
N ASP A 293 -8.58 -14.34 4.02
CA ASP A 293 -9.40 -15.38 4.64
C ASP A 293 -10.28 -14.80 5.77
N THR A 294 -10.85 -13.62 5.54
CA THR A 294 -11.80 -12.95 6.45
C THR A 294 -13.22 -12.90 5.89
N ALA A 295 -13.47 -13.62 4.79
CA ALA A 295 -14.81 -13.89 4.29
C ALA A 295 -15.55 -14.80 5.30
N GLY A 296 -16.88 -14.64 5.41
CA GLY A 296 -17.74 -15.28 6.41
C GLY A 296 -17.97 -16.80 6.26
N ASN A 297 -16.96 -17.56 5.83
CA ASN A 297 -17.00 -19.02 5.87
C ASN A 297 -16.91 -19.53 7.32
N ARG A 298 -17.47 -20.71 7.63
CA ARG A 298 -17.55 -21.23 9.01
C ARG A 298 -16.18 -21.42 9.65
N THR A 299 -15.17 -21.86 8.90
CA THR A 299 -13.80 -21.99 9.43
C THR A 299 -13.25 -20.62 9.85
N ALA A 300 -13.56 -19.57 9.08
CA ALA A 300 -13.17 -18.21 9.41
C ALA A 300 -13.91 -17.66 10.62
N LEU A 301 -15.23 -17.86 10.68
CA LEU A 301 -16.06 -17.44 11.80
C LEU A 301 -15.68 -18.15 13.11
N ASN A 302 -15.33 -19.43 13.05
CA ASN A 302 -14.87 -20.22 14.19
C ASN A 302 -13.64 -19.62 14.90
N ARG A 303 -12.82 -18.83 14.20
CA ARG A 303 -11.68 -18.11 14.80
C ARG A 303 -12.11 -16.93 15.66
N ALA A 304 -13.23 -16.28 15.31
CA ALA A 304 -13.74 -15.13 16.03
C ALA A 304 -14.65 -15.56 17.19
N ILE A 305 -15.53 -16.53 16.92
CA ILE A 305 -16.47 -17.10 17.88
C ILE A 305 -16.45 -18.61 17.65
N PRO A 306 -15.92 -19.42 18.59
CA PRO A 306 -15.90 -20.87 18.46
C PRO A 306 -17.28 -21.43 18.12
N GLN A 307 -17.35 -22.12 16.98
CA GLN A 307 -18.53 -22.82 16.48
C GLN A 307 -18.39 -24.32 16.77
N LYS A 308 -19.50 -24.96 17.10
CA LYS A 308 -19.52 -26.42 17.35
C LYS A 308 -19.31 -27.22 16.05
N ASP A 309 -19.71 -26.66 14.91
CA ASP A 309 -19.63 -27.31 13.60
C ASP A 309 -19.00 -26.37 12.56
N VAL A 310 -17.89 -26.83 11.97
CA VAL A 310 -17.18 -26.14 10.88
C VAL A 310 -17.37 -26.82 9.53
N SER A 311 -18.21 -27.85 9.43
CA SER A 311 -18.56 -28.51 8.17
C SER A 311 -19.21 -27.52 7.20
N CYS A 312 -19.03 -27.77 5.90
CA CYS A 312 -19.66 -27.00 4.82
C CYS A 312 -21.17 -26.92 5.02
N ARG A 313 -21.71 -25.70 5.12
CA ARG A 313 -23.13 -25.45 5.36
C ARG A 313 -24.06 -25.98 4.26
N ARG A 314 -23.50 -26.31 3.09
CA ARG A 314 -24.28 -26.78 1.92
C ARG A 314 -24.08 -28.26 1.65
N CYS A 315 -22.83 -28.73 1.54
CA CYS A 315 -22.58 -30.11 1.16
C CYS A 315 -22.20 -31.04 2.32
N HIS A 316 -21.92 -30.49 3.51
CA HIS A 316 -21.56 -31.23 4.73
C HIS A 316 -20.36 -32.20 4.64
N ALA A 317 -19.70 -32.31 3.48
CA ALA A 317 -18.69 -33.34 3.19
C ALA A 317 -17.26 -32.98 3.62
N ALA A 318 -16.99 -31.71 3.94
CA ALA A 318 -15.67 -31.21 4.33
C ALA A 318 -15.79 -29.93 5.15
N PRO A 319 -14.74 -29.49 5.86
CA PRO A 319 -14.72 -28.19 6.52
C PRO A 319 -14.97 -27.03 5.54
N GLU A 320 -15.79 -26.07 5.95
CA GLU A 320 -16.11 -24.88 5.15
C GLU A 320 -14.95 -23.90 5.14
N THR A 321 -14.01 -24.13 4.23
CA THR A 321 -12.88 -23.24 3.93
C THR A 321 -13.11 -22.53 2.59
N LEU A 322 -12.40 -21.43 2.33
CA LEU A 322 -12.42 -20.81 1.01
C LEU A 322 -11.98 -21.79 -0.09
N GLY A 323 -10.92 -22.57 0.15
CA GLY A 323 -10.49 -23.59 -0.82
C GLY A 323 -11.56 -24.65 -1.10
N HIS A 324 -12.37 -25.01 -0.10
CA HIS A 324 -13.51 -25.88 -0.33
C HIS A 324 -14.59 -25.19 -1.17
N ILE A 325 -15.07 -24.02 -0.76
CA ILE A 325 -16.13 -23.26 -1.45
C ILE A 325 -15.75 -22.99 -2.92
N LEU A 326 -14.54 -22.47 -3.14
CA LEU A 326 -14.06 -21.99 -4.43
C LEU A 326 -13.43 -23.09 -5.31
N GLY A 327 -13.04 -24.22 -4.73
CA GLY A 327 -12.25 -25.25 -5.42
C GLY A 327 -12.88 -26.64 -5.48
N LEU A 328 -13.68 -27.04 -4.48
CA LEU A 328 -14.04 -28.46 -4.28
C LEU A 328 -15.54 -28.73 -4.11
N CYS A 329 -16.29 -27.81 -3.50
CA CYS A 329 -17.68 -28.04 -3.07
C CYS A 329 -18.61 -28.49 -4.20
N VAL A 330 -19.34 -29.60 -4.06
CA VAL A 330 -20.25 -30.07 -5.12
C VAL A 330 -21.31 -29.03 -5.49
N CYS A 331 -21.77 -28.23 -4.53
CA CYS A 331 -22.78 -27.19 -4.73
C CYS A 331 -22.31 -26.02 -5.59
N THR A 332 -20.98 -25.83 -5.76
CA THR A 332 -20.41 -24.77 -6.62
C THR A 332 -19.80 -25.32 -7.90
N LYS A 333 -20.00 -26.61 -8.21
CA LYS A 333 -19.35 -27.30 -9.34
C LYS A 333 -19.62 -26.62 -10.69
N SER A 334 -20.88 -26.28 -11.00
CA SER A 334 -21.25 -25.63 -12.27
C SER A 334 -20.54 -24.30 -12.45
N ALA A 335 -20.56 -23.44 -11.42
CA ALA A 335 -19.91 -22.14 -11.45
C ALA A 335 -18.37 -22.26 -11.52
N ARG A 336 -17.76 -23.28 -10.90
CA ARG A 336 -16.32 -23.56 -11.08
C ARG A 336 -15.96 -23.97 -12.51
N ILE A 337 -16.78 -24.81 -13.14
CA ILE A 337 -16.60 -25.20 -14.54
C ILE A 337 -16.70 -23.96 -15.44
N HIS A 338 -17.71 -23.12 -15.23
CA HIS A 338 -17.86 -21.87 -15.97
C HIS A 338 -16.64 -20.95 -15.84
N ARG A 339 -16.11 -20.75 -14.62
CA ARG A 339 -14.88 -19.96 -14.40
C ARG A 339 -13.68 -20.52 -15.15
N HIS A 340 -13.51 -21.84 -15.11
CA HIS A 340 -12.44 -22.52 -15.84
C HIS A 340 -12.57 -22.29 -17.35
N ASP A 341 -13.76 -22.54 -17.87
CA ASP A 341 -14.05 -22.42 -19.29
C ASP A 341 -13.87 -20.99 -19.78
N GLU A 342 -14.28 -19.98 -19.02
CA GLU A 342 -14.06 -18.59 -19.40
C GLU A 342 -12.56 -18.26 -19.60
N ILE A 343 -11.69 -18.75 -18.71
CA ILE A 343 -10.24 -18.57 -18.86
C ILE A 343 -9.71 -19.35 -20.07
N LYS A 344 -10.15 -20.60 -20.25
CA LYS A 344 -9.78 -21.46 -21.38
C LYS A 344 -10.16 -20.80 -22.71
N HIS A 345 -11.41 -20.40 -22.88
CA HIS A 345 -11.91 -19.75 -24.10
C HIS A 345 -11.21 -18.41 -24.35
N PHE A 346 -10.85 -17.66 -23.31
CA PHE A 346 -10.05 -16.44 -23.48
C PHE A 346 -8.66 -16.74 -24.05
N ILE A 347 -7.98 -17.77 -23.54
CA ILE A 347 -6.67 -18.21 -24.03
C ILE A 347 -6.78 -18.71 -25.47
N GLU A 348 -7.76 -19.56 -25.76
CA GLU A 348 -8.06 -20.08 -27.09
C GLU A 348 -8.28 -18.95 -28.11
N ALA A 349 -9.12 -17.96 -27.78
CA ALA A 349 -9.36 -16.82 -28.65
C ALA A 349 -8.07 -16.03 -28.97
N ARG A 350 -7.19 -15.82 -27.98
CA ARG A 350 -5.90 -15.15 -28.19
C ARG A 350 -4.92 -15.98 -29.02
N LEU A 351 -5.01 -17.30 -28.98
CA LEU A 351 -4.18 -18.18 -29.79
C LEU A 351 -4.65 -18.21 -31.24
N LEU A 352 -5.96 -18.24 -31.48
CA LEU A 352 -6.54 -18.25 -32.83
C LEU A 352 -6.30 -16.94 -33.61
N GLU A 353 -6.03 -15.84 -32.91
CA GLU A 353 -5.62 -14.56 -33.52
C GLU A 353 -4.16 -14.56 -34.00
N GLN A 354 -3.34 -15.51 -33.55
CA GLN A 354 -1.91 -15.56 -33.89
C GLN A 354 -1.68 -16.24 -35.23
N ARG A 355 -0.93 -15.58 -36.11
CA ARG A 355 -0.50 -16.18 -37.39
C ARG A 355 0.42 -17.36 -37.13
N GLY A 356 0.28 -18.43 -37.92
CA GLY A 356 1.11 -19.63 -37.81
C GLY A 356 0.83 -20.50 -36.58
N THR A 357 -0.20 -20.19 -35.78
CA THR A 357 -0.59 -21.00 -34.62
C THR A 357 -1.73 -21.94 -34.97
N THR A 358 -1.56 -23.23 -34.66
CA THR A 358 -2.62 -24.25 -34.76
C THR A 358 -3.11 -24.58 -33.36
N VAL A 359 -4.43 -24.56 -33.16
CA VAL A 359 -5.06 -24.89 -31.88
C VAL A 359 -6.07 -25.99 -32.11
N SER A 360 -6.01 -27.03 -31.28
CA SER A 360 -7.05 -28.06 -31.20
C SER A 360 -7.61 -28.10 -29.79
N THR A 361 -8.92 -27.97 -29.68
CA THR A 361 -9.60 -27.80 -28.39
C THR A 361 -10.22 -29.12 -27.96
N GLU A 362 -9.99 -29.50 -26.70
CA GLU A 362 -10.67 -30.64 -26.08
C GLU A 362 -10.51 -31.97 -26.85
N VAL A 363 -9.35 -32.19 -27.46
CA VAL A 363 -9.04 -33.42 -28.20
C VAL A 363 -8.81 -34.59 -27.25
N SER A 364 -9.44 -35.73 -27.52
CA SER A 364 -9.18 -36.97 -26.79
C SER A 364 -7.92 -37.66 -27.32
N LEU A 365 -6.87 -37.70 -26.51
CA LEU A 365 -5.63 -38.42 -26.78
C LEU A 365 -5.72 -39.85 -26.23
N SER A 366 -5.70 -40.82 -27.14
CA SER A 366 -5.65 -42.25 -26.78
C SER A 366 -4.21 -42.65 -26.50
N LEU A 367 -3.95 -43.15 -25.30
CA LEU A 367 -2.63 -43.62 -24.87
C LEU A 367 -2.40 -45.09 -25.25
N PRO A 368 -1.13 -45.55 -25.33
CA PRO A 368 -0.81 -46.95 -25.65
C PRO A 368 -1.38 -47.97 -24.65
N ASP A 369 -1.64 -47.56 -23.41
CA ASP A 369 -2.25 -48.39 -22.36
C ASP A 369 -3.79 -48.48 -22.47
N GLY A 370 -4.38 -47.90 -23.52
CA GLY A 370 -5.82 -47.87 -23.77
C GLY A 370 -6.57 -46.77 -23.00
N SER A 371 -5.90 -46.04 -22.11
CA SER A 371 -6.51 -44.91 -21.41
C SER A 371 -6.65 -43.68 -22.33
N LYS A 372 -7.60 -42.80 -22.01
CA LYS A 372 -7.86 -41.56 -22.77
C LYS A 372 -7.65 -40.34 -21.90
N LEU A 373 -6.86 -39.39 -22.40
CA LEU A 373 -6.65 -38.10 -21.76
C LEU A 373 -7.19 -36.98 -22.65
N LYS A 374 -7.92 -36.05 -22.03
CA LYS A 374 -8.53 -34.90 -22.71
C LYS A 374 -7.95 -33.61 -22.13
N PRO A 375 -6.82 -33.09 -22.65
CA PRO A 375 -6.35 -31.75 -22.30
C PRO A 375 -7.31 -30.68 -22.83
N ASP A 376 -7.24 -29.49 -22.25
CA ASP A 376 -8.09 -28.37 -22.68
C ASP A 376 -7.72 -27.89 -24.09
N LEU A 377 -6.42 -27.72 -24.35
CA LEU A 377 -5.90 -27.25 -25.63
C LEU A 377 -4.63 -28.01 -26.03
N ILE A 378 -4.47 -28.23 -27.33
CA ILE A 378 -3.25 -28.70 -27.96
C ILE A 378 -2.81 -27.63 -28.95
N VAL A 379 -1.61 -27.09 -28.78
CA VAL A 379 -1.14 -25.89 -29.48
C VAL A 379 0.16 -26.18 -30.21
N LEU A 380 0.26 -25.77 -31.46
CA LEU A 380 1.52 -25.69 -32.20
C LEU A 380 1.72 -24.23 -32.63
N ASN A 381 2.84 -23.64 -32.22
CA ASN A 381 3.26 -22.30 -32.66
C ASN A 381 4.77 -22.30 -32.97
N GLU A 382 5.35 -21.12 -33.19
CA GLU A 382 6.78 -20.96 -33.49
C GLU A 382 7.71 -21.47 -32.37
N GLU A 383 7.27 -21.49 -31.11
CA GLU A 383 8.06 -22.02 -29.99
C GLU A 383 7.95 -23.55 -29.82
N GLY A 384 6.98 -24.20 -30.45
CA GLY A 384 6.85 -25.65 -30.48
C GLY A 384 5.44 -26.17 -30.20
N ALA A 385 5.38 -27.46 -29.85
CA ALA A 385 4.14 -28.17 -29.56
C ALA A 385 3.86 -28.27 -28.06
N PHE A 386 2.63 -27.95 -27.67
CA PHE A 386 2.22 -27.83 -26.27
C PHE A 386 0.92 -28.54 -25.98
N VAL A 387 0.90 -29.29 -24.88
CA VAL A 387 -0.33 -29.74 -24.22
C VAL A 387 -0.64 -28.75 -23.11
N VAL A 388 -1.69 -27.96 -23.29
CA VAL A 388 -2.06 -26.85 -22.40
C VAL A 388 -3.31 -27.25 -21.62
N ASP A 389 -3.26 -27.04 -20.32
CA ASP A 389 -4.40 -27.35 -19.46
C ASP A 389 -4.50 -26.31 -18.33
N VAL A 390 -5.69 -25.75 -18.20
CA VAL A 390 -6.02 -24.64 -17.31
C VAL A 390 -6.49 -25.22 -15.98
N THR A 391 -6.04 -24.63 -14.88
CA THR A 391 -6.57 -24.98 -13.57
C THR A 391 -6.59 -23.77 -12.65
N VAL A 392 -7.71 -23.60 -11.96
CA VAL A 392 -7.84 -22.58 -10.92
C VAL A 392 -7.73 -23.25 -9.56
N ARG A 393 -6.79 -22.81 -8.74
CA ARG A 393 -6.46 -23.45 -7.45
C ARG A 393 -6.47 -22.43 -6.32
N HIS A 394 -6.84 -22.90 -5.13
CA HIS A 394 -6.73 -22.06 -3.94
C HIS A 394 -5.26 -21.82 -3.58
N GLU A 395 -4.93 -20.57 -3.31
CA GLU A 395 -3.54 -20.07 -3.22
C GLU A 395 -2.91 -20.30 -1.84
N GLY A 396 -3.62 -20.95 -0.91
CA GLY A 396 -3.09 -21.25 0.40
C GLY A 396 -2.00 -22.33 0.36
N GLY A 397 -0.80 -21.99 0.83
CA GLY A 397 0.33 -22.94 0.90
C GLY A 397 0.90 -23.25 -0.48
N ASP A 398 1.10 -24.54 -0.78
CA ASP A 398 1.69 -25.06 -2.02
C ASP A 398 0.66 -25.38 -3.12
N GLY A 399 -0.59 -24.90 -2.98
CA GLY A 399 -1.71 -25.30 -3.83
C GLY A 399 -1.52 -25.04 -5.33
N LEU A 400 -0.83 -23.94 -5.68
CA LEU A 400 -0.54 -23.61 -7.08
C LEU A 400 0.55 -24.51 -7.66
N GLU A 401 1.63 -24.75 -6.90
CA GLU A 401 2.74 -25.62 -7.30
C GLU A 401 2.30 -27.08 -7.46
N ARG A 402 1.52 -27.59 -6.51
CA ARG A 402 0.89 -28.91 -6.62
C ARG A 402 -0.03 -29.00 -7.82
N GLY A 403 -0.82 -27.96 -8.08
CA GLY A 403 -1.68 -27.89 -9.27
C GLY A 403 -0.88 -28.05 -10.56
N ALA A 404 0.27 -27.38 -10.69
CA ALA A 404 1.14 -27.51 -11.85
C ALA A 404 1.74 -28.92 -11.96
N ALA A 405 2.29 -29.45 -10.86
CA ALA A 405 2.90 -30.77 -10.81
C ALA A 405 1.90 -31.88 -11.16
N GLU A 406 0.65 -31.79 -10.67
CA GLU A 406 -0.43 -32.71 -10.99
C GLU A 406 -0.73 -32.74 -12.49
N LYS A 407 -0.82 -31.57 -13.15
CA LYS A 407 -1.11 -31.48 -14.58
C LYS A 407 0.06 -31.98 -15.44
N ILE A 408 1.30 -31.63 -15.07
CA ILE A 408 2.50 -32.16 -15.73
C ILE A 408 2.53 -33.68 -15.62
N ARG A 409 2.32 -34.24 -14.43
CA ARG A 409 2.29 -35.70 -14.22
C ARG A 409 1.17 -36.35 -15.01
N LYS A 410 -0.02 -35.75 -15.04
CA LYS A 410 -1.20 -36.27 -15.75
C LYS A 410 -0.96 -36.37 -17.26
N TYR A 411 -0.41 -35.33 -17.89
CA TYR A 411 -0.30 -35.27 -19.35
C TYR A 411 1.07 -35.66 -19.91
N ARG A 412 2.08 -35.90 -19.08
CA ARG A 412 3.39 -36.42 -19.53
C ARG A 412 3.27 -37.67 -20.43
N PRO A 413 2.44 -38.67 -20.11
CA PRO A 413 2.27 -39.84 -20.98
C PRO A 413 1.67 -39.52 -22.35
N ALA A 414 0.97 -38.39 -22.49
CA ALA A 414 0.32 -37.98 -23.74
C ALA A 414 1.24 -37.23 -24.71
N LEU A 415 2.46 -36.88 -24.30
CA LEU A 415 3.38 -36.07 -25.12
C LEU A 415 3.77 -36.72 -26.45
N PRO A 416 4.08 -38.03 -26.55
CA PRO A 416 4.37 -38.66 -27.83
C PRO A 416 3.19 -38.60 -28.81
N VAL A 417 1.97 -38.83 -28.30
CA VAL A 417 0.75 -38.80 -29.10
C VAL A 417 0.44 -37.37 -29.56
N ALA A 418 0.62 -36.38 -28.68
CA ALA A 418 0.44 -34.97 -29.01
C ALA A 418 1.47 -34.48 -30.05
N ALA A 419 2.74 -34.89 -29.92
CA ALA A 419 3.80 -34.57 -30.88
C ALA A 419 3.48 -35.15 -32.27
N GLN A 420 3.01 -36.41 -32.33
CA GLN A 420 2.58 -37.04 -33.57
C GLN A 420 1.36 -36.32 -34.18
N LEU A 421 0.35 -35.97 -33.38
CA LEU A 421 -0.84 -35.24 -33.83
C LEU A 421 -0.48 -33.90 -34.46
N LEU A 422 0.46 -33.18 -33.84
CA LEU A 422 0.92 -31.87 -34.31
C LEU A 422 2.05 -31.94 -35.35
N ARG A 423 2.53 -33.14 -35.71
CA ARG A 423 3.69 -33.35 -36.60
C ARG A 423 4.94 -32.58 -36.12
N ALA A 424 5.17 -32.57 -34.81
CA ALA A 424 6.32 -31.93 -34.17
C ALA A 424 7.32 -32.99 -33.67
N GLU A 425 8.60 -32.61 -33.55
CA GLU A 425 9.65 -33.49 -33.02
C GLU A 425 9.41 -33.87 -31.56
N SER A 426 8.93 -32.92 -30.75
CA SER A 426 8.59 -33.13 -29.35
C SER A 426 7.47 -32.20 -28.91
N ALA A 427 6.78 -32.57 -27.83
CA ALA A 427 5.78 -31.74 -27.17
C ALA A 427 6.11 -31.57 -25.69
N SER A 428 5.62 -30.49 -25.07
CA SER A 428 5.75 -30.28 -23.62
C SER A 428 4.42 -29.90 -22.96
N VAL A 429 4.26 -30.21 -21.68
CA VAL A 429 3.07 -29.80 -20.92
C VAL A 429 3.26 -28.37 -20.41
N LEU A 430 2.31 -27.50 -20.72
CA LEU A 430 2.23 -26.13 -20.19
C LEU A 430 1.00 -26.00 -19.28
N PRO A 431 1.15 -26.24 -17.97
CA PRO A 431 0.06 -26.01 -17.03
C PRO A 431 -0.17 -24.52 -16.85
N ILE A 432 -1.42 -24.07 -17.07
CA ILE A 432 -1.83 -22.70 -16.79
C ILE A 432 -2.54 -22.71 -15.44
N VAL A 433 -1.77 -22.48 -14.37
CA VAL A 433 -2.29 -22.46 -13.01
C VAL A 433 -2.58 -21.02 -12.59
N VAL A 434 -3.84 -20.72 -12.29
CA VAL A 434 -4.27 -19.41 -11.80
C VAL A 434 -4.80 -19.56 -10.38
N GLY A 435 -4.47 -18.61 -9.52
CA GLY A 435 -5.01 -18.58 -8.19
C GLY A 435 -6.49 -18.16 -8.16
N ASP A 436 -7.29 -18.75 -7.27
CA ASP A 436 -8.71 -18.43 -7.16
C ASP A 436 -9.00 -16.99 -6.68
N THR A 437 -8.03 -16.30 -6.06
CA THR A 437 -8.11 -14.86 -5.77
C THR A 437 -7.25 -14.01 -6.72
N GLY A 438 -6.86 -14.60 -7.85
CA GLY A 438 -6.22 -13.94 -8.98
C GLY A 438 -4.69 -14.01 -9.00
N ALA A 439 -4.04 -14.79 -8.14
CA ALA A 439 -2.58 -14.91 -8.16
C ALA A 439 -2.08 -15.47 -9.50
N MET A 440 -0.99 -14.91 -10.00
CA MET A 440 -0.34 -15.30 -11.25
C MET A 440 1.10 -15.75 -10.99
N PRO A 441 1.34 -17.06 -10.80
CA PRO A 441 2.68 -17.59 -10.60
C PRO A 441 3.63 -17.23 -11.76
N PRO A 442 4.93 -17.00 -11.50
CA PRO A 442 5.92 -16.77 -12.55
C PRO A 442 5.93 -17.84 -13.63
N GLN A 443 5.70 -19.10 -13.25
CA GLN A 443 5.61 -20.25 -14.17
C GLN A 443 4.42 -20.10 -15.13
N THR A 444 3.26 -19.65 -14.63
CA THR A 444 2.08 -19.39 -15.47
C THR A 444 2.33 -18.24 -16.44
N ILE A 445 2.99 -17.17 -15.98
CA ILE A 445 3.38 -16.04 -16.84
C ILE A 445 4.35 -16.49 -17.93
N ALA A 446 5.35 -17.31 -17.58
CA ALA A 446 6.29 -17.87 -18.55
C ALA A 446 5.59 -18.78 -19.56
N ALA A 447 4.68 -19.65 -19.11
CA ALA A 447 3.90 -20.52 -19.99
C ALA A 447 3.03 -19.73 -20.97
N LEU A 448 2.35 -18.67 -20.51
CA LEU A 448 1.58 -17.78 -21.39
C LEU A 448 2.45 -17.08 -22.43
N LYS A 449 3.67 -16.65 -22.06
CA LYS A 449 4.62 -16.05 -23.01
C LYS A 449 5.06 -17.03 -24.11
N ARG A 450 5.32 -18.30 -23.75
CA ARG A 450 5.64 -19.37 -24.73
C ARG A 450 4.47 -19.65 -25.69
N LEU A 451 3.24 -19.39 -25.24
CA LEU A 451 2.02 -19.44 -26.05
C LEU A 451 1.79 -18.16 -26.88
N GLY A 452 2.76 -17.23 -26.95
CA GLY A 452 2.63 -15.95 -27.65
C GLY A 452 1.75 -14.92 -26.91
N ILE A 453 1.22 -15.24 -25.74
CA ILE A 453 0.38 -14.36 -24.92
C ILE A 453 1.29 -13.55 -23.98
N SER A 454 1.97 -12.54 -24.54
CA SER A 454 2.96 -11.72 -23.82
C SER A 454 2.39 -10.41 -23.26
N ALA A 455 1.25 -9.94 -23.78
CA ALA A 455 0.68 -8.67 -23.37
C ALA A 455 0.16 -8.70 -21.91
N ASP A 456 0.65 -7.75 -21.11
CA ASP A 456 0.24 -7.50 -19.72
C ASP A 456 -1.28 -7.49 -19.53
N MET A 457 -2.00 -6.90 -20.48
CA MET A 457 -3.46 -6.80 -20.47
C MET A 457 -4.13 -8.18 -20.49
N HIS A 458 -3.61 -9.13 -21.27
CA HIS A 458 -4.17 -10.49 -21.35
C HIS A 458 -3.96 -11.25 -20.05
N MET A 459 -2.76 -11.16 -19.47
CA MET A 459 -2.45 -11.79 -18.18
C MET A 459 -3.32 -11.22 -17.05
N ARG A 460 -3.54 -9.89 -17.04
CA ARG A 460 -4.45 -9.23 -16.09
C ARG A 460 -5.89 -9.70 -16.30
N THR A 461 -6.32 -9.89 -17.54
CA THR A 461 -7.68 -10.37 -17.83
C THR A 461 -7.89 -11.77 -17.26
N ILE A 462 -6.94 -12.69 -17.46
CA ILE A 462 -6.99 -14.06 -16.89
C ILE A 462 -7.11 -14.02 -15.36
N SER A 463 -6.24 -13.24 -14.71
CA SER A 463 -6.26 -13.04 -13.26
C SER A 463 -7.60 -12.46 -12.76
N LEU A 464 -8.10 -11.42 -13.43
CA LEU A 464 -9.33 -10.75 -13.06
C LEU A 464 -10.56 -11.64 -13.27
N VAL A 465 -10.60 -12.46 -14.33
CA VAL A 465 -11.65 -13.46 -14.55
C VAL A 465 -11.67 -14.45 -13.39
N ALA A 466 -10.51 -14.99 -13.01
CA ALA A 466 -10.42 -15.91 -11.87
C ALA A 466 -10.96 -15.28 -10.58
N LEU A 467 -10.50 -14.07 -10.23
CA LEU A 467 -10.93 -13.36 -9.03
C LEU A 467 -12.42 -12.98 -9.08
N ARG A 468 -12.89 -12.42 -10.20
CA ARG A 468 -14.27 -11.96 -10.39
C ARG A 468 -15.25 -13.12 -10.24
N SER A 469 -15.00 -14.22 -10.94
CA SER A 469 -15.88 -15.40 -10.91
C SER A 469 -15.79 -16.10 -9.56
N SER A 470 -14.64 -16.06 -8.85
CA SER A 470 -14.57 -16.53 -7.45
C SER A 470 -15.42 -15.73 -6.48
N ILE A 471 -15.50 -14.40 -6.66
CA ILE A 471 -16.39 -13.54 -5.87
C ILE A 471 -17.85 -13.92 -6.12
N GLU A 472 -18.22 -14.17 -7.39
CA GLU A 472 -19.56 -14.60 -7.77
C GLU A 472 -19.90 -15.99 -7.20
N ILE A 473 -18.97 -16.95 -7.28
CA ILE A 473 -19.10 -18.28 -6.65
C ILE A 473 -19.31 -18.16 -5.15
N TYR A 474 -18.54 -17.29 -4.48
CA TYR A 474 -18.66 -17.06 -3.05
C TYR A 474 -20.03 -16.49 -2.67
N HIS A 475 -20.49 -15.43 -3.35
CA HIS A 475 -21.81 -14.85 -3.06
C HIS A 475 -22.94 -15.83 -3.35
N MET A 476 -22.91 -16.53 -4.49
CA MET A 476 -23.86 -17.62 -4.80
C MET A 476 -23.85 -18.73 -3.72
N PHE A 477 -22.70 -19.01 -3.12
CA PHE A 477 -22.61 -19.96 -2.02
C PHE A 477 -23.25 -19.43 -0.74
N MET A 478 -23.06 -18.14 -0.44
CA MET A 478 -23.50 -17.50 0.80
C MET A 478 -24.98 -17.10 0.78
N ASP A 479 -25.52 -16.67 -0.36
CA ASP A 479 -26.90 -16.19 -0.55
C ASP A 479 -27.94 -17.33 -0.60
N TYR A 480 -27.65 -18.48 0.02
CA TYR A 480 -28.49 -19.69 -0.06
C TYR A 480 -29.78 -19.64 0.78
N ASP A 481 -30.15 -18.50 1.35
CA ASP A 481 -31.43 -18.34 2.04
C ASP A 481 -32.52 -17.97 1.02
N GLY A 482 -33.14 -18.95 0.37
CA GLY A 482 -34.19 -18.64 -0.60
C GLY A 482 -34.96 -19.75 -1.32
N VAL A 483 -34.74 -21.04 -1.02
CA VAL A 483 -35.68 -22.11 -1.44
C VAL A 483 -35.65 -23.23 -0.41
N GLY A 484 -36.49 -23.10 0.62
CA GLY A 484 -36.79 -24.14 1.60
C GLY A 484 -38.29 -24.15 1.84
#